data_AF-A0A920DGL0-F1
#
_entry.id   AF-A0A920DGL0-F1
#
_cell.length_a   1.000
_cell.length_b   1.000
_cell.length_c   1.000
_cell.angle_alpha   90.00
_cell.angle_beta   90.00
_cell.angle_gamma   90.00
#
_symmetry.space_group_name_H-M   'P 1'
#
loop_
_entity.id
_entity.type
_entity.pdbx_description
1 polymer ?
#
loop_
_entity_poly.entity_id
_entity_poly.type
_entity_poly.pdbx_seq_one_letter_code
_entity_poly.pdbx_strand_id
1 'polypeptide(L)'
;MEILKRISLIIFLLLMAAVYLPIGLWAIIAPAQDALGLELPSFYEAVGLSVISPIGYSEFAGIYGGINIVIGLMFLIGIFKEKVGLFSIKILVFLVGSIALGRFLLMLLGSQAGLPAEINTFLIFEIIVFSIGLIFIKVLKDTN
;
A
#
# COMPACT_ATOMS: atom_id res chain seq x y z
N MET A 1 -3.97 -24.78 -11.14
CA MET A 1 -2.83 -23.86 -11.33
C MET A 1 -1.51 -24.63 -11.20
N GLU A 2 -0.53 -24.39 -12.08
CA GLU A 2 0.81 -25.00 -11.99
C GLU A 2 1.50 -24.64 -10.65
N ILE A 3 2.29 -25.56 -10.10
CA ILE A 3 2.87 -25.41 -8.75
C ILE A 3 3.73 -24.14 -8.62
N LEU A 4 4.50 -23.81 -9.66
CA LEU A 4 5.33 -22.61 -9.70
C LEU A 4 4.48 -21.33 -9.63
N LYS A 5 3.36 -21.28 -10.38
CA LYS A 5 2.43 -20.13 -10.36
C LYS A 5 1.81 -19.95 -8.98
N ARG A 6 1.45 -21.05 -8.31
CA ARG A 6 0.90 -21.01 -6.95
C ARG A 6 1.92 -20.48 -5.94
N ILE A 7 3.16 -20.95 -6.00
CA ILE A 7 4.24 -20.50 -5.11
C ILE A 7 4.53 -19.02 -5.33
N SER A 8 4.68 -18.58 -6.59
CA SER A 8 4.90 -17.17 -6.92
C SER A 8 3.79 -16.27 -6.41
N LEU A 9 2.53 -16.69 -6.53
CA LEU A 9 1.38 -15.95 -6.00
C LEU A 9 1.47 -15.81 -4.47
N ILE A 10 1.76 -16.91 -3.76
CA ILE A 10 1.87 -16.89 -2.30
C ILE A 10 2.99 -15.94 -1.85
N ILE A 11 4.16 -16.01 -2.49
CA ILE A 11 5.29 -15.13 -2.18
C ILE A 11 4.89 -13.67 -2.40
N PHE A 12 4.25 -13.36 -3.53
CA PHE A 12 3.80 -12.00 -3.81
C PHE A 12 2.81 -11.48 -2.76
N LEU A 13 1.79 -12.28 -2.42
CA LEU A 13 0.79 -11.90 -1.40
C LEU A 13 1.43 -11.74 0.00
N LEU A 14 2.38 -12.59 0.37
CA LEU A 14 3.12 -12.46 1.63
C LEU A 14 3.95 -11.18 1.67
N LEU A 15 4.67 -10.86 0.60
CA LEU A 15 5.44 -9.61 0.51
C LEU A 15 4.53 -8.40 0.62
N MET A 16 3.38 -8.40 -0.07
CA MET A 16 2.43 -7.30 0.02
C MET A 16 1.79 -7.20 1.41
N ALA A 17 1.47 -8.33 2.06
CA ALA A 17 1.01 -8.30 3.46
C ALA A 17 2.07 -7.70 4.40
N ALA A 18 3.34 -8.05 4.19
CA ALA A 18 4.47 -7.54 4.98
C ALA A 18 4.75 -6.04 4.75
N VAL A 19 4.27 -5.46 3.65
CA VAL A 19 4.33 -4.01 3.41
C VAL A 19 3.11 -3.31 4.01
N TYR A 20 1.91 -3.80 3.70
CA TYR A 20 0.67 -3.09 4.02
C TYR A 20 0.28 -3.21 5.52
N LEU A 21 0.52 -4.35 6.17
CA LEU A 21 0.17 -4.51 7.59
C LEU A 21 0.99 -3.59 8.51
N PRO A 22 2.33 -3.50 8.40
CA PRO A 22 3.10 -2.60 9.26
C PRO A 22 2.78 -1.13 9.03
N ILE A 23 2.57 -0.71 7.77
CA ILE A 23 2.15 0.66 7.44
C ILE A 23 0.82 0.97 8.10
N GLY A 24 -0.17 0.07 7.95
CA GLY A 24 -1.48 0.25 8.53
C GLY A 24 -1.44 0.31 10.06
N LEU A 25 -0.67 -0.58 10.69
CA LEU A 25 -0.52 -0.61 12.14
C LEU A 25 0.14 0.67 12.67
N TRP A 26 1.20 1.14 12.02
CA TRP A 26 1.89 2.37 12.42
C TRP A 26 0.99 3.59 12.27
N ALA A 27 0.20 3.66 11.18
CA ALA A 27 -0.76 4.75 10.97
C ALA A 27 -1.91 4.79 11.99
N ILE A 28 -2.35 3.65 12.53
CA ILE A 28 -3.34 3.60 13.62
C ILE A 28 -2.71 4.00 14.96
N ILE A 29 -1.49 3.52 15.23
CA ILE A 29 -0.82 3.76 16.51
C ILE A 29 -0.36 5.21 16.64
N ALA A 30 0.05 5.86 15.54
CA ALA A 30 0.59 7.23 15.58
C ALA A 30 -0.35 8.23 16.30
N PRO A 31 -1.63 8.38 15.92
CA PRO A 31 -2.56 9.23 16.66
C PRO A 31 -2.72 8.88 18.15
N ALA A 32 -2.66 7.59 18.50
CA ALA A 32 -2.76 7.15 19.89
C ALA A 32 -1.50 7.50 20.68
N GLN A 33 -0.31 7.45 20.05
CA GLN A 33 0.95 7.87 20.65
C GLN A 33 0.92 9.35 21.00
N ASP A 34 0.44 10.19 20.07
CA ASP A 34 0.34 11.63 20.29
C ASP A 34 -0.64 11.96 21.42
N ALA A 35 -1.79 11.28 21.44
CA ALA A 35 -2.79 11.44 22.50
C ALA A 35 -2.26 11.03 23.88
N LEU A 36 -1.31 10.10 23.93
CA LEU A 36 -0.65 9.63 25.16
C LEU A 36 0.62 10.42 25.50
N GLY A 37 1.03 11.40 24.67
CA GLY A 37 2.23 12.20 24.87
C GLY A 37 3.53 11.41 24.77
N LEU A 38 3.56 10.34 23.96
CA LEU A 38 4.75 9.52 23.76
C LEU A 38 5.69 10.15 22.73
N GLU A 39 6.98 10.28 23.05
CA GLU A 39 8.01 10.78 22.13
C GLU A 39 8.50 9.68 21.17
N LEU A 40 7.57 9.09 20.41
CA LEU A 40 7.86 8.08 19.40
C LEU A 40 7.74 8.67 17.98
N PRO A 41 8.47 8.14 16.99
CA PRO A 41 8.35 8.61 15.60
C PRO A 41 6.91 8.46 15.08
N SER A 42 6.27 9.59 14.76
CA SER A 42 4.93 9.62 14.21
C SER A 42 4.94 9.31 12.70
N PHE A 43 3.99 8.46 12.26
CA PHE A 43 3.95 8.03 10.87
C PHE A 43 3.57 9.17 9.92
N TYR A 44 2.60 10.03 10.26
CA TYR A 44 2.20 11.13 9.38
C TYR A 44 3.33 12.16 9.22
N GLU A 45 4.13 12.41 10.26
CA GLU A 45 5.33 13.24 10.14
C GLU A 45 6.40 12.59 9.24
N ALA A 46 6.61 11.27 9.38
CA ALA A 46 7.55 10.52 8.55
C ALA A 46 7.19 10.54 7.05
N VAL A 47 5.90 10.66 6.72
CA VAL A 47 5.43 10.82 5.32
C VAL A 47 5.20 12.28 4.92
N GLY A 48 5.62 13.24 5.75
CA GLY A 48 5.58 14.68 5.45
C GLY A 48 4.20 15.34 5.57
N LEU A 49 3.29 14.72 6.32
CA LEU A 49 1.96 15.26 6.63
C LEU A 49 1.95 15.93 8.00
N SER A 50 1.09 16.94 8.16
CA SER A 50 0.78 17.56 9.45
C SER A 50 -0.71 17.46 9.74
N VAL A 51 -1.05 17.11 10.98
CA VAL A 51 -2.43 17.04 11.45
C VAL A 51 -2.75 18.30 12.24
N ILE A 52 -3.61 19.16 11.68
CA ILE A 52 -3.94 20.48 12.27
C ILE A 52 -5.22 20.48 13.11
N SER A 53 -5.93 19.35 13.20
CA SER A 53 -7.18 19.25 13.98
C SER A 53 -7.47 17.81 14.43
N PRO A 54 -8.24 17.61 15.52
CA PRO A 54 -8.58 16.29 16.03
C PRO A 54 -9.19 15.33 15.01
N ILE A 55 -10.02 15.84 14.09
CA ILE A 55 -10.63 15.01 13.05
C ILE A 55 -9.57 14.43 12.08
N GLY A 56 -8.48 15.16 11.83
CA GLY A 56 -7.42 14.71 10.94
C GLY A 56 -6.69 13.46 11.46
N TYR A 57 -6.60 13.28 12.78
CA TYR A 57 -6.07 12.06 13.38
C TYR A 57 -6.95 10.84 13.08
N SER A 58 -8.27 11.02 13.17
CA SER A 58 -9.25 9.96 12.85
C SER A 58 -9.23 9.63 11.36
N GLU A 59 -9.18 10.64 10.49
CA GLU A 59 -9.08 10.43 9.04
C GLU A 59 -7.79 9.71 8.67
N PHE A 60 -6.66 10.07 9.28
CA PHE A 60 -5.39 9.40 9.06
C PHE A 60 -5.43 7.94 9.53
N ALA A 61 -5.87 7.67 10.76
CA ALA A 61 -6.01 6.29 11.26
C ALA A 61 -6.99 5.46 10.42
N GLY A 62 -8.10 6.04 9.96
CA GLY A 62 -9.10 5.34 9.15
C GLY A 62 -8.62 5.06 7.73
N ILE A 63 -8.18 6.10 7.02
CA ILE A 63 -7.79 6.02 5.61
C ILE A 63 -6.41 5.40 5.45
N TYR A 64 -5.38 5.88 6.16
CA TYR A 64 -4.05 5.29 6.07
C TYR A 64 -3.96 4.00 6.87
N GLY A 65 -4.47 3.97 8.10
CA GLY A 65 -4.38 2.79 8.94
C GLY A 65 -5.31 1.67 8.51
N GLY A 66 -6.62 1.91 8.65
CA GLY A 66 -7.66 0.92 8.43
C GLY A 66 -7.62 0.27 7.05
N ILE A 67 -7.49 1.08 5.99
CA ILE A 67 -7.42 0.55 4.61
C ILE A 67 -6.20 -0.35 4.42
N ASN A 68 -5.01 0.07 4.86
CA ASN A 68 -3.79 -0.74 4.72
C ASN A 68 -3.86 -2.05 5.53
N ILE A 69 -4.44 -2.02 6.74
CA ILE A 69 -4.66 -3.25 7.53
C ILE A 69 -5.59 -4.20 6.80
N VAL A 70 -6.76 -3.72 6.35
CA VAL A 70 -7.76 -4.57 5.67
C VAL A 70 -7.16 -5.19 4.42
N ILE A 71 -6.45 -4.41 3.61
CA ILE A 71 -5.78 -4.91 2.40
C ILE A 71 -4.70 -5.95 2.76
N GLY A 72 -3.88 -5.67 3.76
CA GLY A 72 -2.86 -6.61 4.25
C GLY A 72 -3.47 -7.95 4.67
N LEU A 73 -4.58 -7.92 5.42
CA LEU A 73 -5.33 -9.11 5.80
C LEU A 73 -5.93 -9.83 4.58
N MET A 74 -6.44 -9.09 3.60
CA MET A 74 -6.95 -9.67 2.35
C MET A 74 -5.85 -10.41 1.56
N PHE A 75 -4.60 -9.95 1.62
CA PHE A 75 -3.48 -10.70 1.03
C PHE A 75 -3.20 -12.00 1.78
N LEU A 76 -3.19 -11.97 3.12
CA LEU A 76 -3.02 -13.18 3.94
C LEU A 76 -4.14 -14.20 3.69
N ILE A 77 -5.39 -13.76 3.61
CA ILE A 77 -6.53 -14.62 3.27
C ILE A 77 -6.36 -15.19 1.85
N GLY A 78 -5.86 -14.37 0.92
CA GLY A 78 -5.60 -14.74 -0.47
C GLY A 78 -4.62 -15.89 -0.65
N ILE A 79 -3.70 -16.11 0.29
CA ILE A 79 -2.76 -17.26 0.30
C ILE A 79 -3.54 -18.59 0.33
N PHE A 80 -4.59 -18.63 1.13
CA PHE A 80 -5.43 -19.82 1.32
C PHE A 80 -6.58 -19.86 0.31
N LYS A 81 -7.11 -18.71 -0.10
CA LYS A 81 -8.26 -18.58 -1.00
C LYS A 81 -7.92 -17.80 -2.26
N GLU A 82 -7.66 -18.51 -3.35
CA GLU A 82 -7.21 -17.94 -4.64
C GLU A 82 -8.15 -16.86 -5.20
N LYS A 83 -9.47 -17.06 -5.12
CA LYS A 83 -10.46 -16.05 -5.55
C LYS A 83 -10.32 -14.74 -4.77
N VAL A 84 -10.06 -14.83 -3.47
CA VAL A 84 -9.78 -13.65 -2.63
C VAL A 84 -8.44 -13.05 -3.05
N GLY A 85 -7.39 -13.86 -3.24
CA GLY A 85 -6.08 -13.39 -3.69
C GLY A 85 -6.15 -12.61 -5.00
N LEU A 86 -6.85 -13.12 -6.02
CA LEU A 86 -7.05 -12.42 -7.29
C LEU A 86 -7.83 -11.10 -7.11
N PHE A 87 -8.86 -11.10 -6.27
CA PHE A 87 -9.59 -9.88 -5.95
C PHE A 87 -8.71 -8.84 -5.25
N SER A 88 -7.93 -9.26 -4.25
CA SER A 88 -6.97 -8.41 -3.54
C SER A 88 -5.92 -7.82 -4.50
N ILE A 89 -5.42 -8.59 -5.46
CA ILE A 89 -4.46 -8.10 -6.46
C ILE A 89 -5.09 -7.05 -7.37
N LYS A 90 -6.37 -7.19 -7.75
CA LYS A 90 -7.07 -6.15 -8.53
C LYS A 90 -7.18 -4.84 -7.75
N ILE A 91 -7.50 -4.91 -6.46
CA ILE A 91 -7.51 -3.74 -5.58
C ILE A 91 -6.11 -3.14 -5.48
N LEU A 92 -5.09 -3.96 -5.25
CA LEU A 92 -3.69 -3.52 -5.18
C LEU A 92 -3.30 -2.74 -6.42
N VAL A 93 -3.51 -3.31 -7.62
CA VAL A 93 -3.20 -2.67 -8.91
C VAL A 93 -3.90 -1.33 -9.05
N PHE A 94 -5.17 -1.23 -8.66
CA PHE A 94 -5.90 0.03 -8.71
C PHE A 94 -5.29 1.07 -7.76
N LEU A 95 -4.93 0.66 -6.54
CA LEU A 95 -4.35 1.55 -5.53
C LEU A 95 -2.95 2.03 -5.93
N VAL A 96 -2.01 1.12 -6.21
CA VAL A 96 -0.65 1.53 -6.59
C VAL A 96 -0.63 2.27 -7.91
N GLY A 97 -1.52 1.92 -8.85
CA GLY A 97 -1.69 2.65 -10.10
C GLY A 97 -2.20 4.07 -9.88
N SER A 98 -3.13 4.28 -8.94
CA SER A 98 -3.64 5.61 -8.58
C SER A 98 -2.55 6.47 -7.92
N ILE A 99 -1.74 5.88 -7.04
CA ILE A 99 -0.64 6.60 -6.38
C ILE A 99 0.45 6.97 -7.40
N ALA A 100 0.87 6.02 -8.24
CA ALA A 100 1.84 6.25 -9.30
C ALA A 100 1.36 7.34 -10.28
N LEU A 101 0.08 7.31 -10.67
CA LEU A 101 -0.51 8.31 -11.53
C LEU A 101 -0.48 9.70 -10.87
N GLY A 102 -0.88 9.81 -9.60
CA GLY A 102 -0.83 11.08 -8.87
C GLY A 102 0.58 11.66 -8.81
N ARG A 103 1.58 10.83 -8.49
CA ARG A 103 2.99 11.24 -8.50
C ARG A 103 3.44 11.66 -9.89
N PHE A 104 3.12 10.87 -10.92
CA PHE A 104 3.46 11.17 -12.31
C PHE A 104 2.89 12.50 -12.77
N LEU A 105 1.60 12.76 -12.50
CA LEU A 105 0.95 14.03 -12.83
C LEU A 105 1.62 15.21 -12.11
N LEU A 106 2.02 15.04 -10.84
CA LEU A 106 2.79 16.05 -10.11
C LEU A 106 4.16 16.33 -10.74
N MET A 107 4.79 15.33 -11.38
CA MET A 107 6.04 15.54 -12.15
C MET A 107 5.79 16.43 -13.35
N LEU A 108 4.71 16.16 -14.10
CA LEU A 108 4.38 16.88 -15.33
C LEU A 108 4.09 18.36 -15.10
N LEU A 109 3.57 18.71 -13.91
CA LEU A 109 3.30 20.10 -13.53
C LEU A 109 4.57 20.90 -13.16
N GLY A 110 5.76 20.31 -13.25
CA GLY A 110 7.02 20.99 -12.92
C GLY A 110 7.24 21.21 -11.41
N SER A 111 6.29 20.81 -10.57
CA SER A 111 6.35 20.85 -9.11
C SER A 111 7.40 19.91 -8.49
N GLN A 112 8.14 19.17 -9.31
CA GLN A 112 9.26 18.33 -8.87
C GLN A 112 10.59 19.06 -8.71
N ALA A 113 10.71 20.31 -9.15
CA ALA A 113 11.92 21.10 -8.91
C ALA A 113 12.14 21.29 -7.40
N GLY A 114 13.08 20.53 -6.83
CA GLY A 114 13.41 20.53 -5.39
C GLY A 114 12.78 19.41 -4.56
N LEU A 115 12.07 18.46 -5.19
CA LEU A 115 11.53 17.30 -4.49
C LEU A 115 12.62 16.23 -4.24
N PRO A 116 12.67 15.58 -3.06
CA PRO A 116 13.71 14.61 -2.71
C PRO A 116 13.75 13.38 -3.65
N ALA A 117 14.92 12.76 -3.81
CA ALA A 117 15.12 11.57 -4.66
C ALA A 117 14.25 10.37 -4.24
N GLU A 118 13.80 10.36 -2.99
CA GLU A 118 12.91 9.40 -2.35
C GLU A 118 11.56 9.28 -3.08
N ILE A 119 11.07 10.34 -3.72
CA ILE A 119 9.85 10.29 -4.55
C ILE A 119 10.05 9.36 -5.76
N ASN A 120 11.27 9.30 -6.31
CA ASN A 120 11.57 8.39 -7.41
C ASN A 120 11.60 6.94 -6.92
N THR A 121 12.07 6.68 -5.69
CA THR A 121 12.09 5.33 -5.12
C THR A 121 10.68 4.78 -4.89
N PHE A 122 9.76 5.59 -4.34
CA PHE A 122 8.36 5.18 -4.17
C PHE A 122 7.66 4.96 -5.51
N LEU A 123 7.88 5.84 -6.48
CA LEU A 123 7.31 5.68 -7.82
C LEU A 123 7.80 4.40 -8.51
N ILE A 124 9.10 4.08 -8.40
CA ILE A 124 9.67 2.84 -8.93
C ILE A 124 9.01 1.63 -8.27
N PHE A 125 8.88 1.64 -6.94
CA PHE A 125 8.18 0.57 -6.21
C PHE A 125 6.74 0.39 -6.72
N GLU A 126 5.99 1.47 -6.85
CA GLU A 126 4.60 1.45 -7.32
C GLU A 126 4.50 0.88 -8.75
N ILE A 127 5.38 1.29 -9.66
CA ILE A 127 5.43 0.78 -11.05
C ILE A 127 5.74 -0.73 -11.09
N ILE A 128 6.69 -1.19 -10.27
CA ILE A 128 7.06 -2.61 -10.19
C ILE A 128 5.87 -3.42 -9.66
N VAL A 129 5.27 -3.01 -8.55
CA VAL A 129 4.12 -3.71 -7.94
C VAL A 129 2.93 -3.70 -8.88
N PHE A 130 2.67 -2.59 -9.55
CA PHE A 130 1.61 -2.46 -10.55
C PHE A 130 1.82 -3.46 -11.70
N SER A 131 3.03 -3.52 -12.25
CA SER A 131 3.38 -4.40 -13.38
C SER A 131 3.27 -5.88 -12.99
N ILE A 132 3.80 -6.26 -11.83
CA ILE A 132 3.70 -7.64 -11.30
C ILE A 132 2.23 -7.99 -11.04
N GLY A 133 1.45 -7.07 -10.47
CA GLY A 133 0.02 -7.26 -10.24
C GLY A 133 -0.77 -7.50 -11.52
N LEU A 134 -0.50 -6.73 -12.59
CA LEU A 134 -1.10 -6.95 -13.91
C LEU A 134 -0.76 -8.32 -14.50
N ILE A 135 0.49 -8.77 -14.34
CA ILE A 135 0.92 -10.10 -14.77
C ILE A 135 0.11 -11.18 -14.04
N PHE A 136 -0.02 -11.09 -12.71
CA PHE A 136 -0.84 -12.04 -11.95
C PHE A 136 -2.31 -11.99 -12.36
N ILE A 137 -2.90 -10.81 -12.57
CA ILE A 137 -4.29 -10.71 -13.04
C ILE A 137 -4.46 -11.43 -14.37
N LYS A 138 -3.53 -11.24 -15.33
CA LYS A 138 -3.59 -11.91 -16.62
C LYS A 138 -3.46 -13.43 -16.48
N VAL A 139 -2.45 -13.89 -15.76
CA VAL A 139 -2.15 -15.33 -15.59
C VAL A 139 -3.26 -16.07 -14.83
N LEU A 140 -3.86 -15.44 -13.82
CA LEU A 140 -4.90 -16.06 -12.97
C LEU A 140 -6.31 -15.94 -13.56
N LYS A 141 -6.55 -14.98 -14.47
CA LYS A 141 -7.84 -14.84 -15.17
C LYS A 141 -8.15 -16.08 -16.02
N ASP A 142 -7.13 -16.68 -16.62
CA ASP A 142 -7.25 -17.85 -17.50
C ASP A 142 -7.40 -19.17 -16.72
N THR A 143 -7.47 -19.13 -15.39
CA THR A 143 -7.50 -20.31 -14.51
C THR A 143 -8.86 -20.53 -13.82
N ASN A 144 -9.85 -19.66 -14.07
CA ASN A 144 -11.23 -19.78 -13.52
C ASN A 144 -12.24 -20.21 -14.58
#